data_AF-A0A8J3IZ24-F1
#
_entry.id   AF-A0A8J3IZ24-F1
#
_cell.length_a   1.000
_cell.length_b   1.000
_cell.length_c   1.000
_cell.angle_alpha   90.00
_cell.angle_beta   90.00
_cell.angle_gamma   90.00
#
_symmetry.space_group_name_H-M   'P 1'
#
loop_
_entity.id
_entity.type
_entity.pdbx_description
1 polymer ?
#
loop_
_entity_poly.entity_id
_entity_poly.type
_entity_poly.pdbx_seq_one_letter_code
_entity_poly.pdbx_strand_id
1 'polypeptide(L)'
;MIEIPKKQADTASLGESRWTLRVGYAACAWGIWFVILHAYVFVGGGGSFNVQSQFARNPWIYVLSTSLSILLFTAAALFPLALIWPFRWLSQPRMQIITLALAYIGMIGFAVYELVFAQELGASLFSFGVCLIGVLVAFVRPHNLSVAHWMVLVATWTIGIGMILYGSSYVWFAFLQSSFEKGLGYFLLGGVNFTVEGILFVAIAYLTSQRGRIRL
;
A
#
# COMPACT_ATOMS: atom_id res chain seq x y z
N MET A 1 -11.13 52.84 -0.02
CA MET A 1 -10.41 51.70 0.60
C MET A 1 -11.42 50.57 0.69
N ILE A 2 -11.33 49.58 -0.19
CA ILE A 2 -12.31 48.50 -0.30
C ILE A 2 -11.71 47.29 0.41
N GLU A 3 -12.35 46.83 1.49
CA GLU A 3 -11.95 45.64 2.23
C GLU A 3 -12.18 44.39 1.36
N ILE A 4 -11.11 43.64 1.13
CA ILE A 4 -11.14 42.36 0.43
C ILE A 4 -11.53 41.28 1.46
N PRO A 5 -12.56 40.45 1.21
CA PRO A 5 -13.03 39.45 2.17
C PRO A 5 -12.03 38.29 2.29
N LYS A 6 -11.14 38.35 3.28
CA LYS A 6 -10.15 37.29 3.60
C LYS A 6 -10.74 36.05 4.29
N LYS A 7 -11.97 36.10 4.79
CA LYS A 7 -12.48 35.12 5.77
C LYS A 7 -13.00 33.80 5.16
N GLN A 8 -13.27 33.77 3.86
CA GLN A 8 -13.92 32.63 3.20
C GLN A 8 -12.92 31.62 2.59
N ALA A 9 -11.70 32.06 2.25
CA ALA A 9 -10.63 31.19 1.77
C ALA A 9 -9.98 30.35 2.90
N ASP A 10 -9.97 30.88 4.13
CA ASP A 10 -9.36 30.21 5.28
C ASP A 10 -10.18 29.02 5.78
N THR A 11 -11.50 29.06 5.69
CA THR A 11 -12.36 27.95 6.16
C THR A 11 -12.36 26.77 5.20
N ALA A 12 -12.36 27.02 3.88
CA ALA A 12 -12.27 25.97 2.86
C ALA A 12 -10.92 25.24 2.92
N SER A 13 -9.81 25.98 3.01
CA SER A 13 -8.45 25.41 3.09
C SER A 13 -8.21 24.60 4.38
N LEU A 14 -8.80 25.02 5.51
CA LEU A 14 -8.79 24.26 6.76
C LEU A 14 -9.62 22.97 6.66
N GLY A 15 -10.78 23.01 5.97
CA GLY A 15 -11.63 21.85 5.71
C GLY A 15 -10.94 20.80 4.84
N GLU A 16 -10.31 21.21 3.74
CA GLU A 16 -9.53 20.34 2.84
C GLU A 16 -8.34 19.69 3.55
N SER A 17 -7.66 20.43 4.42
CA SER A 17 -6.56 19.88 5.23
C SER A 17 -7.04 18.81 6.23
N ARG A 18 -8.23 18.98 6.83
CA ARG A 18 -8.81 17.99 7.76
C ARG A 18 -9.28 16.74 7.02
N TRP A 19 -9.87 16.90 5.84
CA TRP A 19 -10.31 15.78 5.03
C TRP A 19 -9.14 14.90 4.58
N THR A 20 -8.06 15.52 4.07
CA THR A 20 -6.84 14.81 3.67
C THR A 20 -6.26 13.98 4.82
N LEU A 21 -6.21 14.55 6.03
CA LEU A 21 -5.76 13.82 7.23
C LEU A 21 -6.65 12.62 7.54
N ARG A 22 -7.97 12.79 7.50
CA ARG A 22 -8.93 11.69 7.78
C ARG A 22 -8.79 10.55 6.78
N VAL A 23 -8.70 10.86 5.48
CA VAL A 23 -8.55 9.85 4.43
C VAL A 23 -7.22 9.11 4.58
N GLY A 24 -6.12 9.81 4.85
CA GLY A 24 -4.83 9.15 5.03
C GLY A 24 -4.76 8.29 6.30
N TYR A 25 -5.41 8.71 7.40
CA TYR A 25 -5.55 7.86 8.58
C TYR A 25 -6.43 6.64 8.32
N ALA A 26 -7.54 6.81 7.58
CA ALA A 26 -8.40 5.69 7.20
C ALA A 26 -7.65 4.69 6.31
N ALA A 27 -6.88 5.16 5.31
CA ALA A 27 -6.05 4.32 4.46
C ALA A 27 -5.00 3.55 5.27
N CYS A 28 -4.31 4.22 6.20
CA CYS A 28 -3.34 3.58 7.08
C CYS A 28 -3.98 2.55 8.00
N ALA A 29 -5.08 2.91 8.68
CA ALA A 29 -5.81 2.00 9.56
C ALA A 29 -6.33 0.77 8.81
N TRP A 30 -6.81 0.95 7.58
CA TRP A 30 -7.23 -0.14 6.72
C TRP A 30 -6.06 -1.05 6.32
N GLY A 31 -4.92 -0.47 5.93
CA GLY A 31 -3.70 -1.24 5.66
C GLY A 31 -3.19 -2.02 6.88
N ILE A 32 -3.26 -1.44 8.09
CA ILE A 32 -2.93 -2.15 9.33
C ILE A 32 -3.92 -3.28 9.60
N TRP A 33 -5.22 -3.05 9.42
CA TRP A 33 -6.23 -4.10 9.53
C TRP A 33 -5.95 -5.24 8.54
N PHE A 34 -5.59 -4.92 7.30
CA PHE A 34 -5.22 -5.88 6.28
C PHE A 34 -4.00 -6.73 6.68
N VAL A 35 -2.96 -6.08 7.22
CA VAL A 35 -1.77 -6.76 7.77
C VAL A 35 -2.16 -7.71 8.91
N ILE A 36 -3.02 -7.26 9.84
CA ILE A 36 -3.50 -8.09 10.95
C ILE A 36 -4.29 -9.28 10.43
N LEU A 37 -5.18 -9.07 9.45
CA LEU A 37 -5.94 -10.14 8.82
C LEU A 37 -5.00 -11.17 8.16
N HIS A 38 -3.97 -10.70 7.46
CA HIS A 38 -2.95 -11.57 6.87
C HIS A 38 -2.22 -12.35 7.97
N ALA A 39 -1.72 -11.68 9.00
CA ALA A 39 -1.07 -12.34 10.13
C ALA A 39 -1.99 -13.38 10.79
N TYR A 40 -3.27 -13.08 10.99
CA TYR A 40 -4.25 -14.01 11.53
C TYR A 40 -4.47 -15.22 10.62
N VAL A 41 -4.63 -15.01 9.31
CA VAL A 41 -4.81 -16.11 8.34
C VAL A 41 -3.57 -17.01 8.31
N PHE A 42 -2.36 -16.44 8.40
CA PHE A 42 -1.11 -17.20 8.37
C PHE A 42 -0.75 -17.89 9.70
N VAL A 43 -1.13 -17.31 10.85
CA VAL A 43 -0.74 -17.80 12.19
C VAL A 43 -1.87 -18.58 12.89
N GLY A 44 -3.15 -18.23 12.65
CA GLY A 44 -4.24 -18.54 13.57
C GLY A 44 -5.35 -19.48 13.10
N GLY A 45 -5.57 -19.72 11.79
CA GLY A 45 -6.79 -20.47 11.44
C GLY A 45 -7.07 -20.79 9.97
N GLY A 46 -6.30 -21.71 9.37
CA GLY A 46 -6.81 -22.51 8.25
C GLY A 46 -6.72 -21.91 6.85
N GLY A 47 -5.86 -20.92 6.61
CA GLY A 47 -5.59 -20.41 5.27
C GLY A 47 -4.95 -21.47 4.36
N SER A 48 -5.75 -22.21 3.61
CA SER A 48 -5.30 -23.10 2.54
C SER A 48 -4.82 -22.29 1.33
N PHE A 49 -3.75 -21.52 1.46
CA PHE A 49 -2.81 -21.47 0.35
C PHE A 49 -2.18 -22.84 0.37
N ASN A 50 -2.63 -23.71 -0.52
CA ASN A 50 -2.11 -25.04 -0.77
C ASN A 50 -0.62 -25.02 -0.42
N VAL A 51 -0.28 -25.55 0.77
CA VAL A 51 1.06 -25.41 1.35
C VAL A 51 1.93 -26.16 0.36
N GLN A 52 2.51 -25.42 -0.58
CA GLN A 52 3.26 -26.01 -1.67
C GLN A 52 4.27 -26.95 -1.02
N SER A 53 4.55 -28.08 -1.67
CA SER A 53 5.34 -29.18 -1.08
C SER A 53 6.66 -28.72 -0.44
N GLN A 54 7.20 -27.57 -0.86
CA GLN A 54 8.32 -26.86 -0.26
C GLN A 54 8.12 -26.44 1.22
N PHE A 55 6.94 -25.97 1.61
CA PHE A 55 6.64 -25.55 2.97
C PHE A 55 6.36 -26.74 3.91
N ALA A 56 5.90 -27.87 3.37
CA ALA A 56 5.71 -29.10 4.13
C ALA A 56 7.03 -29.72 4.60
N ARG A 57 8.15 -29.41 3.92
CA ARG A 57 9.48 -29.94 4.25
C ARG A 57 10.30 -29.06 5.18
N ASN A 58 9.98 -27.76 5.29
CA ASN A 58 10.71 -26.84 6.17
C ASN A 58 9.81 -25.72 6.73
N PRO A 59 9.33 -25.83 7.98
CA PRO A 59 8.42 -24.85 8.58
C PRO A 59 9.08 -23.46 8.77
N TRP A 60 10.42 -23.39 8.86
CA TRP A 60 11.12 -22.11 8.97
C TRP A 60 11.03 -21.27 7.70
N ILE A 61 10.97 -21.92 6.53
CA ILE A 61 10.78 -21.23 5.24
C ILE A 61 9.38 -20.61 5.17
N TYR A 62 8.38 -21.29 5.73
CA TYR A 62 7.02 -20.75 5.83
C TYR A 62 6.95 -19.53 6.77
N VAL A 63 7.58 -19.62 7.95
CA VAL A 63 7.65 -18.50 8.90
C VAL A 63 8.37 -17.31 8.29
N LEU A 64 9.48 -17.53 7.58
CA LEU A 64 10.23 -16.49 6.89
C LEU A 64 9.39 -15.81 5.81
N SER A 65 8.76 -16.60 4.92
CA SER A 65 7.89 -16.09 3.85
C SER A 65 6.74 -15.25 4.40
N THR A 66 6.06 -15.78 5.41
CA THR A 66 4.94 -15.10 6.11
C THR A 66 5.41 -13.79 6.71
N SER A 67 6.56 -13.79 7.39
CA SER A 67 7.13 -12.62 8.03
C SER A 67 7.51 -11.55 6.99
N LEU A 68 8.13 -11.95 5.87
CA LEU A 68 8.46 -11.02 4.77
C LEU A 68 7.18 -10.42 4.15
N SER A 69 6.14 -11.23 3.95
CA SER A 69 4.85 -10.76 3.43
C SER A 69 4.17 -9.76 4.37
N ILE A 70 4.09 -10.06 5.66
CA ILE A 70 3.55 -9.16 6.69
C ILE A 70 4.34 -7.85 6.73
N LEU A 71 5.67 -7.90 6.67
CA LEU A 71 6.53 -6.72 6.67
C LEU A 71 6.31 -5.87 5.40
N LEU A 72 6.15 -6.50 4.24
CA LEU A 72 5.87 -5.82 2.98
C LEU A 72 4.52 -5.09 3.01
N PHE A 73 3.47 -5.74 3.49
CA PHE A 73 2.16 -5.11 3.66
C PHE A 73 2.18 -4.00 4.72
N THR A 74 2.97 -4.17 5.79
CA THR A 74 3.18 -3.12 6.79
C THR A 74 3.85 -1.90 6.16
N ALA A 75 4.90 -2.10 5.34
CA ALA A 75 5.53 -1.03 4.59
C ALA A 75 4.55 -0.37 3.61
N ALA A 76 3.68 -1.15 2.96
CA ALA A 76 2.64 -0.64 2.08
C ALA A 76 1.66 0.31 2.81
N ALA A 77 1.20 -0.08 4.00
CA ALA A 77 0.31 0.72 4.83
C ALA A 77 0.93 2.04 5.30
N LEU A 78 2.28 2.13 5.36
CA LEU A 78 2.99 3.35 5.74
C LEU A 78 3.01 4.42 4.64
N PHE A 79 2.86 4.06 3.35
CA PHE A 79 2.85 5.04 2.25
C PHE A 79 1.81 6.15 2.41
N PRO A 80 0.50 5.85 2.58
CA PRO A 80 -0.51 6.89 2.78
C PRO A 80 -0.23 7.72 4.03
N LEU A 81 0.28 7.10 5.10
CA LEU A 81 0.64 7.78 6.34
C LEU A 81 1.84 8.74 6.15
N ALA A 82 2.86 8.35 5.38
CA ALA A 82 4.02 9.17 5.09
C ALA A 82 3.68 10.43 4.27
N LEU A 83 2.59 10.39 3.49
CA LEU A 83 2.08 11.56 2.77
C LEU A 83 1.40 12.59 3.66
N ILE A 84 0.94 12.20 4.85
CA ILE A 84 0.21 13.08 5.78
C ILE A 84 0.81 13.17 7.18
N TRP A 85 2.03 12.68 7.37
CA TRP A 85 2.65 12.52 8.68
C TRP A 85 2.53 13.78 9.55
N PRO A 86 1.74 13.75 10.65
CA PRO A 86 1.42 14.95 11.42
C PRO A 86 2.24 15.07 12.71
N PHE A 87 3.00 14.05 13.08
CA PHE A 87 3.65 13.98 14.38
C PHE A 87 4.97 14.75 14.39
N ARG A 88 5.20 15.57 15.43
CA ARG A 88 6.36 16.49 15.51
C ARG A 88 7.69 15.81 15.83
N TRP A 89 7.67 14.64 16.46
CA TRP A 89 8.87 13.88 16.84
C TRP A 89 9.72 13.41 15.64
N LEU A 90 9.12 13.27 14.46
CA LEU A 90 9.83 12.86 13.25
C LEU A 90 9.34 13.69 12.07
N SER A 91 10.25 14.26 11.28
CA SER A 91 9.84 15.10 10.15
C SER A 91 9.22 14.25 9.03
N GLN A 92 8.24 14.81 8.34
CA GLN A 92 7.56 14.13 7.24
C GLN A 92 8.52 13.62 6.15
N PRO A 93 9.54 14.38 5.69
CA PRO A 93 10.51 13.86 4.72
C PRO A 93 11.31 12.65 5.22
N ARG A 94 11.65 12.62 6.53
CA ARG A 94 12.32 11.45 7.12
C ARG A 94 11.42 10.23 7.11
N MET A 95 10.14 10.38 7.42
CA MET A 95 9.17 9.28 7.32
C MET A 95 9.00 8.75 5.90
N GLN A 96 9.02 9.62 4.90
CA GLN A 96 8.98 9.20 3.49
C GLN A 96 10.22 8.37 3.13
N ILE A 97 11.41 8.81 3.55
CA ILE A 97 12.66 8.06 3.32
C ILE A 97 12.63 6.70 4.03
N ILE A 98 12.21 6.66 5.30
CA ILE A 98 12.12 5.42 6.08
C ILE A 98 11.14 4.45 5.41
N THR A 99 9.96 4.94 4.99
CA THR A 99 8.95 4.11 4.31
C THR A 99 9.50 3.53 3.01
N LEU A 100 10.18 4.34 2.20
CA LEU A 100 10.82 3.86 0.97
C LEU A 100 11.92 2.83 1.26
N ALA A 101 12.79 3.11 2.24
CA ALA A 101 13.85 2.18 2.61
C ALA A 101 13.29 0.82 3.05
N LEU A 102 12.25 0.82 3.89
CA LEU A 102 11.55 -0.40 4.31
C LEU A 102 10.93 -1.14 3.12
N ALA A 103 10.29 -0.43 2.20
CA ALA A 103 9.69 -1.03 1.01
C ALA A 103 10.73 -1.66 0.09
N TYR A 104 11.85 -0.98 -0.19
CA TYR A 104 12.93 -1.55 -1.00
C TYR A 104 13.60 -2.75 -0.31
N ILE A 105 13.88 -2.66 0.99
CA ILE A 105 14.44 -3.79 1.75
C ILE A 105 13.49 -4.98 1.72
N GLY A 106 12.18 -4.73 1.93
CA GLY A 106 11.15 -5.76 1.86
C GLY A 106 11.07 -6.43 0.49
N MET A 107 11.01 -5.64 -0.59
CA MET A 107 10.95 -6.14 -1.96
C MET A 107 12.20 -6.92 -2.37
N ILE A 108 13.40 -6.42 -2.05
CA ILE A 108 14.65 -7.13 -2.33
C ILE A 108 14.73 -8.42 -1.51
N GLY A 109 14.36 -8.36 -0.23
CA GLY A 109 14.30 -9.54 0.63
C GLY A 109 13.33 -10.59 0.09
N PHE A 110 12.16 -10.17 -0.39
CA PHE A 110 11.17 -11.04 -1.03
C PHE A 110 11.70 -11.62 -2.34
N ALA A 111 12.33 -10.82 -3.20
CA ALA A 111 12.92 -11.28 -4.46
C ALA A 111 14.03 -12.32 -4.25
N VAL A 112 14.90 -12.11 -3.24
CA VAL A 112 15.94 -13.06 -2.85
C VAL A 112 15.30 -14.34 -2.29
N TYR A 113 14.26 -14.20 -1.47
CA TYR A 113 13.52 -15.34 -0.95
C TYR A 113 12.93 -16.19 -2.08
N GLU A 114 12.25 -15.54 -3.03
CA GLU A 114 11.64 -16.18 -4.20
C GLU A 114 12.68 -16.90 -5.06
N LEU A 115 13.85 -16.29 -5.26
CA LEU A 115 14.92 -16.88 -6.07
C LEU A 115 15.60 -18.07 -5.37
N VAL A 116 15.97 -17.91 -4.11
CA VAL A 116 16.86 -18.84 -3.40
C VAL A 116 16.10 -19.99 -2.77
N PHE A 117 14.95 -19.71 -2.16
CA PHE A 117 14.19 -20.70 -1.39
C PHE A 117 12.98 -21.21 -2.16
N ALA A 118 12.18 -20.32 -2.76
CA ALA A 118 10.99 -20.74 -3.48
C ALA A 118 11.29 -21.22 -4.91
N GLN A 119 12.48 -20.89 -5.44
CA GLN A 119 12.89 -21.20 -6.82
C GLN A 119 11.94 -20.64 -7.89
N GLU A 120 11.21 -19.56 -7.55
CA GLU A 120 10.23 -18.89 -8.41
C GLU A 120 10.90 -17.73 -9.16
N LEU A 121 11.65 -18.08 -10.22
CA LEU A 121 12.42 -17.09 -11.00
C LEU A 121 11.54 -15.96 -11.54
N GLY A 122 10.33 -16.27 -12.02
CA GLY A 122 9.41 -15.28 -12.57
C GLY A 122 8.98 -14.25 -11.53
N ALA A 123 8.68 -14.70 -10.31
CA ALA A 123 8.26 -13.82 -9.21
C ALA A 123 9.45 -12.95 -8.73
N SER A 124 10.64 -13.55 -8.61
CA SER A 124 11.85 -12.81 -8.26
C SER A 124 12.19 -11.71 -9.27
N LEU A 125 12.14 -12.03 -10.57
CA LEU A 125 12.37 -11.07 -11.65
C LEU A 125 11.34 -9.94 -11.63
N PHE A 126 10.08 -10.26 -11.35
CA PHE A 126 9.04 -9.25 -11.18
C PHE A 126 9.38 -8.31 -10.01
N SER A 127 9.72 -8.86 -8.85
CA SER A 127 10.08 -8.09 -7.65
C SER A 127 11.28 -7.17 -7.89
N PHE A 128 12.36 -7.66 -8.51
CA PHE A 128 13.50 -6.83 -8.91
C PHE A 128 13.13 -5.79 -9.98
N GLY A 129 12.30 -6.17 -10.94
CA GLY A 129 11.78 -5.27 -11.98
C GLY A 129 11.02 -4.09 -11.38
N VAL A 130 10.17 -4.32 -10.37
CA VAL A 130 9.45 -3.26 -9.65
C VAL A 130 10.43 -2.31 -8.96
N CYS A 131 11.48 -2.83 -8.29
CA CYS A 131 12.52 -1.99 -7.70
C CYS A 131 13.25 -1.13 -8.76
N LEU A 132 13.60 -1.70 -9.90
CA LEU A 132 14.25 -0.98 -10.99
C LEU A 132 13.35 0.11 -11.58
N ILE A 133 12.08 -0.21 -11.83
CA ILE A 133 11.07 0.77 -12.28
C ILE A 133 10.94 1.90 -11.25
N GLY A 134 10.96 1.58 -9.96
CA GLY A 134 10.95 2.58 -8.88
C GLY A 134 12.13 3.57 -8.99
N VAL A 135 13.33 3.09 -9.33
CA VAL A 135 14.49 3.96 -9.59
C VAL A 135 14.24 4.85 -10.81
N LEU A 136 13.70 4.32 -11.90
CA LEU A 136 13.37 5.11 -13.10
C LEU A 136 12.31 6.19 -12.80
N VAL A 137 11.30 5.85 -12.01
CA VAL A 137 10.25 6.79 -11.58
C VAL A 137 10.86 7.98 -10.82
N ALA A 138 11.94 7.79 -10.05
CA ALA A 138 12.60 8.88 -9.32
C ALA A 138 13.21 9.96 -10.24
N PHE A 139 13.57 9.59 -11.47
CA PHE A 139 14.16 10.49 -12.47
C PHE A 139 13.11 11.33 -13.21
N VAL A 140 11.90 10.81 -13.42
CA VAL A 140 10.81 11.55 -14.09
C VAL A 140 10.02 12.47 -13.15
N ARG A 141 10.56 12.74 -11.95
CA ARG A 141 9.87 13.57 -10.95
C ARG A 141 9.72 15.03 -11.41
N PRO A 142 8.64 15.70 -11.03
CA PRO A 142 8.56 17.16 -11.10
C PRO A 142 9.68 17.84 -10.28
N HIS A 143 10.32 18.89 -10.82
CA HIS A 143 11.45 19.57 -10.18
C HIS A 143 11.12 20.21 -8.82
N ASN A 144 9.86 20.55 -8.60
CA ASN A 144 9.35 21.15 -7.37
C ASN A 144 9.07 20.13 -6.25
N LEU A 145 9.18 18.83 -6.52
CA LEU A 145 8.96 17.77 -5.53
C LEU A 145 10.28 17.09 -5.15
N SER A 146 10.41 16.76 -3.87
CA SER A 146 11.52 15.90 -3.42
C SER A 146 11.34 14.49 -3.98
N VAL A 147 12.47 13.80 -4.19
CA VAL A 147 12.47 12.40 -4.65
C VAL A 147 11.61 11.53 -3.73
N ALA A 148 11.78 11.66 -2.42
CA ALA A 148 11.07 10.84 -1.44
C ALA A 148 9.56 11.07 -1.51
N HIS A 149 9.11 12.32 -1.58
CA HIS A 149 7.68 12.62 -1.69
C HIS A 149 7.08 12.09 -2.99
N TRP A 150 7.75 12.33 -4.12
CA TRP A 150 7.33 11.85 -5.43
C TRP A 150 7.20 10.32 -5.45
N MET A 151 8.21 9.61 -4.96
CA MET A 151 8.22 8.16 -4.94
C MET A 151 7.12 7.58 -4.05
N VAL A 152 6.92 8.14 -2.85
CA VAL A 152 5.83 7.72 -1.95
C VAL A 152 4.47 7.97 -2.62
N LEU A 153 4.29 9.11 -3.29
CA LEU A 153 3.06 9.45 -3.99
C LEU A 153 2.76 8.46 -5.12
N VAL A 154 3.74 8.17 -5.98
CA VAL A 154 3.59 7.20 -7.08
C VAL A 154 3.34 5.79 -6.52
N ALA A 155 4.08 5.36 -5.50
CA ALA A 155 3.85 4.07 -4.87
C ALA A 155 2.41 3.97 -4.31
N THR A 156 1.92 5.02 -3.66
CA THR A 156 0.54 5.08 -3.12
C THR A 156 -0.49 4.94 -4.24
N TRP A 157 -0.29 5.64 -5.38
CA TRP A 157 -1.14 5.49 -6.57
C TRP A 157 -1.10 4.07 -7.15
N THR A 158 0.09 3.54 -7.40
CA THR A 158 0.28 2.22 -8.02
C THR A 158 -0.29 1.11 -7.16
N ILE A 159 -0.04 1.14 -5.86
CA ILE A 159 -0.64 0.19 -4.91
C ILE A 159 -2.16 0.34 -4.93
N GLY A 160 -2.67 1.57 -4.82
CA GLY A 160 -4.11 1.80 -4.81
C GLY A 160 -4.83 1.26 -6.06
N ILE A 161 -4.31 1.56 -7.25
CA ILE A 161 -4.84 1.04 -8.52
C ILE A 161 -4.72 -0.48 -8.57
N GLY A 162 -3.56 -1.03 -8.18
CA GLY A 162 -3.34 -2.47 -8.13
C GLY A 162 -4.36 -3.19 -7.23
N MET A 163 -4.61 -2.65 -6.03
CA MET A 163 -5.58 -3.21 -5.08
C MET A 163 -7.03 -3.10 -5.60
N ILE A 164 -7.39 -2.03 -6.30
CA ILE A 164 -8.71 -1.92 -6.96
C ILE A 164 -8.86 -3.00 -8.05
N LEU A 165 -7.87 -3.15 -8.93
CA LEU A 165 -7.91 -4.14 -10.00
C LEU A 165 -7.93 -5.57 -9.44
N TYR A 166 -7.10 -5.83 -8.45
CA TYR A 166 -7.02 -7.12 -7.77
C TYR A 166 -8.34 -7.44 -7.04
N GLY A 167 -8.84 -6.52 -6.22
CA GLY A 167 -10.14 -6.67 -5.54
C GLY A 167 -11.30 -6.85 -6.53
N SER A 168 -11.33 -6.09 -7.62
CA SER A 168 -12.36 -6.23 -8.66
C SER A 168 -12.32 -7.63 -9.31
N SER A 169 -11.13 -8.21 -9.48
CA SER A 169 -11.00 -9.59 -9.97
C SER A 169 -11.59 -10.61 -8.99
N TYR A 170 -11.43 -10.42 -7.68
CA TYR A 170 -12.06 -11.28 -6.67
C TYR A 170 -13.58 -11.13 -6.65
N VAL A 171 -14.11 -9.92 -6.82
CA VAL A 171 -15.55 -9.69 -6.97
C VAL A 171 -16.07 -10.46 -8.18
N TRP A 172 -15.36 -10.38 -9.32
CA TRP A 172 -15.71 -11.16 -10.51
C TRP A 172 -15.67 -12.68 -10.23
N PHE A 173 -14.58 -13.17 -9.63
CA PHE A 173 -14.45 -14.59 -9.29
C PHE A 173 -15.48 -15.09 -8.28
N ALA A 174 -16.02 -14.22 -7.42
CA ALA A 174 -17.10 -14.56 -6.49
C ALA A 174 -18.37 -15.03 -7.23
N PHE A 175 -18.69 -14.42 -8.38
CA PHE A 175 -19.84 -14.81 -9.21
C PHE A 175 -19.63 -16.15 -9.94
N LEU A 176 -18.38 -16.62 -10.02
CA LEU A 176 -18.02 -17.88 -10.66
C LEU A 176 -17.93 -19.06 -9.68
N GLN A 177 -18.13 -18.82 -8.37
CA GLN A 177 -18.01 -19.87 -7.37
C GLN A 177 -19.22 -20.81 -7.36
N SER A 178 -18.94 -22.10 -7.12
CA SER A 178 -19.96 -23.16 -7.12
C SER A 178 -20.78 -23.21 -5.82
N SER A 179 -20.42 -22.45 -4.79
CA SER A 179 -21.14 -22.40 -3.52
C SER A 179 -21.17 -20.99 -2.94
N PHE A 180 -22.23 -20.70 -2.18
CA PHE A 180 -22.41 -19.41 -1.52
C PHE A 180 -21.27 -19.07 -0.56
N GLU A 181 -20.80 -20.03 0.24
CA GLU A 181 -19.69 -19.82 1.19
C GLU A 181 -18.39 -19.42 0.49
N LYS A 182 -18.05 -20.10 -0.61
CA LYS A 182 -16.87 -19.75 -1.42
C LYS A 182 -17.07 -18.38 -2.07
N GLY A 183 -18.25 -18.13 -2.65
CA GLY A 183 -18.59 -16.83 -3.23
C GLY A 183 -18.46 -15.70 -2.21
N LEU A 184 -18.95 -15.88 -0.99
CA LEU A 184 -18.87 -14.91 0.09
C LEU A 184 -17.42 -14.67 0.53
N GLY A 185 -16.59 -15.72 0.60
CA GLY A 185 -15.17 -15.61 0.89
C GLY A 185 -14.41 -14.79 -0.16
N TYR A 186 -14.61 -15.10 -1.45
CA TYR A 186 -14.04 -14.32 -2.54
C TYR A 186 -14.52 -12.86 -2.52
N PHE A 187 -15.82 -12.64 -2.32
CA PHE A 187 -16.42 -11.31 -2.33
C PHE A 187 -15.95 -10.44 -1.16
N LEU A 188 -16.02 -10.93 0.08
CA LEU A 188 -15.70 -10.13 1.27
C LEU A 188 -14.20 -10.05 1.53
N LEU A 189 -13.53 -11.20 1.61
CA LEU A 189 -12.12 -11.28 2.02
C LEU A 189 -11.19 -10.76 0.92
N GLY A 190 -11.53 -11.07 -0.33
CA GLY A 190 -10.80 -10.62 -1.51
C GLY A 190 -11.40 -9.36 -2.15
N GLY A 191 -12.68 -9.37 -2.48
CA GLY A 191 -13.28 -8.34 -3.31
C GLY A 191 -13.34 -6.97 -2.61
N VAL A 192 -14.18 -6.89 -1.58
CA VAL A 192 -14.45 -5.66 -0.83
C VAL A 192 -13.20 -5.17 -0.15
N ASN A 193 -12.46 -6.06 0.53
CA ASN A 193 -11.31 -5.66 1.33
C ASN A 193 -10.22 -4.94 0.51
N PHE A 194 -9.79 -5.56 -0.60
CA PHE A 194 -8.77 -4.99 -1.48
C PHE A 194 -9.29 -3.78 -2.25
N THR A 195 -10.55 -3.78 -2.68
CA THR A 195 -11.13 -2.65 -3.41
C THR A 195 -11.23 -1.40 -2.54
N VAL A 196 -11.71 -1.54 -1.30
CA VAL A 196 -11.83 -0.42 -0.35
C VAL A 196 -10.45 0.14 0.00
N GLU A 197 -9.47 -0.74 0.28
CA GLU A 197 -8.09 -0.33 0.50
C GLU A 197 -7.55 0.50 -0.67
N GLY A 198 -7.73 -0.02 -1.88
CA GLY A 198 -7.26 0.64 -3.09
C GLY A 198 -7.93 2.00 -3.34
N ILE A 199 -9.24 2.12 -3.09
CA ILE A 199 -9.96 3.40 -3.16
C ILE A 199 -9.38 4.40 -2.16
N LEU A 200 -9.11 3.99 -0.93
CA LEU A 200 -8.56 4.88 0.10
C LEU A 200 -7.14 5.36 -0.27
N PHE A 201 -6.30 4.48 -0.81
CA PHE A 201 -4.96 4.81 -1.30
C PHE A 201 -5.00 5.79 -2.48
N VAL A 202 -5.86 5.53 -3.47
CA VAL A 202 -6.08 6.45 -4.60
C VAL A 202 -6.60 7.80 -4.10
N ALA A 203 -7.56 7.81 -3.18
CA ALA A 203 -8.14 9.04 -2.65
C ALA A 203 -7.09 9.90 -1.94
N ILE A 204 -6.23 9.31 -1.09
CA ILE A 204 -5.20 10.09 -0.40
C ILE A 204 -4.10 10.57 -1.34
N ALA A 205 -3.71 9.75 -2.32
CA ALA A 205 -2.75 10.15 -3.34
C ALA A 205 -3.29 11.31 -4.20
N TYR A 206 -4.57 11.26 -4.56
CA TYR A 206 -5.25 12.36 -5.25
C TYR A 206 -5.26 13.64 -4.40
N LEU A 207 -5.76 13.59 -3.16
CA LEU A 207 -5.85 14.77 -2.30
C LEU A 207 -4.49 15.42 -2.03
N THR A 208 -3.45 14.60 -1.81
CA THR A 208 -2.09 15.09 -1.57
C THR A 208 -1.46 15.70 -2.83
N SER A 209 -1.76 15.16 -4.02
CA SER A 209 -1.31 15.74 -5.29
C SER A 209 -1.93 17.12 -5.58
N GLN A 210 -3.20 17.34 -5.19
CA GLN A 210 -3.87 18.63 -5.36
C GLN A 210 -3.28 19.70 -4.43
N ARG A 211 -2.96 19.32 -3.18
CA ARG A 211 -2.34 20.23 -2.21
C ARG A 211 -0.97 20.74 -2.66
N GLY A 212 -0.22 19.92 -3.39
CA GLY A 212 1.06 20.30 -3.99
C GLY A 212 0.92 21.36 -5.09
N ARG A 213 -0.20 21.38 -5.82
CA ARG A 213 -0.46 22.37 -6.88
C ARG A 213 -0.85 23.75 -6.34
N ILE A 214 -1.52 23.80 -5.18
CA ILE A 214 -2.00 25.06 -4.57
C ILE A 214 -0.85 25.85 -3.90
N ARG A 215 0.30 25.21 -3.67
CA ARG A 215 1.49 25.84 -3.04
C ARG A 215 2.54 26.32 -4.04
N LEU A 216 2.29 26.19 -5.35
CA LEU A 216 3.10 26.73 -6.44
C LEU A 216 2.45 28.00 -6.98
#